data_AF-A0A413ITW2-F1
#
_entry.id   AF-A0A413ITW2-F1
#
_cell.length_a   1.000
_cell.length_b   1.000
_cell.length_c   1.000
_cell.angle_alpha   90.00
_cell.angle_beta   90.00
_cell.angle_gamma   90.00
#
_symmetry.space_group_name_H-M   'P 1'
#
loop_
_entity.id
_entity.type
_entity.pdbx_description
1 polymer ?
#
loop_
_entity_poly.entity_id
_entity_poly.type
_entity_poly.pdbx_seq_one_letter_code
_entity_poly.pdbx_strand_id
1 'polypeptide(L)'
;MKSESETATLNATTQANYAKEQGDNVAGTVNEIRTAHSSLLTRVNDYMYDMSGLLGKLAYRDGVGTDEKNIQGDGYFNLNGILVQASGSGFVYQKSEVDPSKIYHIKQSNGIYSSVSILVLFDENDEIIQIIPYDYPTVDFDKYFIFKGVKSIGVSFIKSQIDNPKFVRFESFDIQDLTTVLNTKQGNRALYVAAGAVYNEQTGFYELNGLTDITEEQMKTIYLQTHVMDKLQSFRGVFAGTKFRTNLGFNRSLMQTNGRQFQFYDSFRENRSLEVLRISYGDIDVSRSMIVEHLGYAFYSCVKLRKIIGIIRLDKSIGVTSAFDHCLELQDVKLYGLLTNISFAYSPLISLESLQYLITNAANTSPITVTVHADVYAKIQDETQTEWHALIASAQEKNITFATA
;
A
#
# COMPACT_ATOMS: atom_id res chain seq x y z
N MET A 1 -63.43 -21.45 39.53
CA MET A 1 -62.31 -21.95 40.36
C MET A 1 -61.26 -22.75 39.56
N LYS A 2 -61.55 -23.95 39.03
CA LYS A 2 -60.51 -24.73 38.30
C LYS A 2 -60.08 -24.09 36.97
N SER A 3 -61.02 -23.61 36.17
CA SER A 3 -60.75 -22.92 34.89
C SER A 3 -60.03 -21.58 35.03
N GLU A 4 -60.34 -20.83 36.09
CA GLU A 4 -59.66 -19.55 36.42
C GLU A 4 -58.22 -19.79 36.89
N SER A 5 -57.96 -20.85 37.64
CA SER A 5 -56.62 -21.27 38.07
C SER A 5 -55.76 -21.72 36.89
N GLU A 6 -56.33 -22.45 35.93
CA GLU A 6 -55.63 -22.89 34.72
C GLU A 6 -55.28 -21.69 33.81
N THR A 7 -56.19 -20.72 33.71
CA THR A 7 -55.98 -19.48 32.94
C THR A 7 -54.91 -18.59 33.58
N ALA A 8 -54.92 -18.45 34.91
CA ALA A 8 -53.88 -17.72 35.65
C ALA A 8 -52.49 -18.35 35.49
N THR A 9 -52.41 -19.68 35.50
CA THR A 9 -51.15 -20.43 35.31
C THR A 9 -50.61 -20.28 33.89
N LEU A 10 -51.48 -20.32 32.88
CA LEU A 10 -51.11 -20.08 31.49
C LEU A 10 -50.58 -18.65 31.29
N ASN A 11 -51.28 -17.64 31.83
CA ASN A 11 -50.86 -16.23 31.73
C ASN A 11 -49.50 -15.98 32.41
N ALA A 12 -49.27 -16.55 33.58
CA ALA A 12 -47.98 -16.46 34.27
C ALA A 12 -46.84 -17.11 33.46
N THR A 13 -47.12 -18.23 32.80
CA THR A 13 -46.15 -18.94 31.95
C THR A 13 -45.81 -18.13 30.70
N THR A 14 -46.81 -17.51 30.06
CA THR A 14 -46.61 -16.61 28.92
C THR A 14 -45.77 -15.38 29.30
N GLN A 15 -46.02 -14.77 30.46
CA GLN A 15 -45.23 -13.63 30.94
C GLN A 15 -43.79 -14.04 31.28
N ALA A 16 -43.58 -15.21 31.88
CA ALA A 16 -42.24 -15.72 32.18
C ALA A 16 -41.43 -16.01 30.91
N ASN A 17 -42.07 -16.60 29.89
CA ASN A 17 -41.42 -16.85 28.59
C ASN A 17 -41.07 -15.55 27.87
N TYR A 18 -41.97 -14.55 27.90
CA TYR A 18 -41.69 -13.23 27.32
C TYR A 18 -40.52 -12.52 28.04
N ALA A 19 -40.49 -12.56 29.38
CA ALA A 19 -39.38 -11.98 30.14
C ALA A 19 -38.03 -12.67 29.83
N LYS A 20 -38.06 -13.99 29.62
CA LYS A 20 -36.87 -14.77 29.21
C LYS A 20 -36.39 -14.38 27.81
N GLU A 21 -37.29 -14.28 26.83
CA GLU A 21 -36.94 -13.83 25.47
C GLU A 21 -36.34 -12.42 25.46
N GLN A 22 -36.88 -11.49 26.26
CA GLN A 22 -36.30 -10.16 26.39
C GLN A 22 -34.89 -10.20 27.02
N GLY A 23 -34.68 -11.03 28.04
CA GLY A 23 -33.36 -11.23 28.66
C GLY A 23 -32.33 -11.83 27.69
N ASP A 24 -32.73 -12.84 26.92
CA ASP A 24 -31.87 -13.52 25.93
C ASP A 24 -31.51 -12.57 24.77
N ASN A 25 -32.45 -11.74 24.30
CA ASN A 25 -32.20 -10.72 23.28
C ASN A 25 -31.19 -9.67 23.75
N VAL A 26 -31.33 -9.17 24.99
CA VAL A 26 -30.38 -8.21 25.58
C VAL A 26 -28.98 -8.82 25.69
N ALA A 27 -28.88 -10.08 26.13
CA ALA A 27 -27.59 -10.78 26.20
C ALA A 27 -26.94 -10.95 24.81
N GLY A 28 -27.74 -11.26 23.78
CA GLY A 28 -27.31 -11.31 22.39
C GLY A 28 -26.74 -9.98 21.89
N THR A 29 -27.50 -8.88 22.08
CA THR A 29 -27.06 -7.53 21.69
C THR A 29 -25.79 -7.09 22.42
N VAL A 30 -25.65 -7.41 23.72
CA VAL A 30 -24.43 -7.11 24.48
C VAL A 30 -23.22 -7.88 23.95
N ASN A 31 -23.40 -9.13 23.53
CA ASN A 31 -22.33 -9.91 22.89
C ASN A 31 -21.93 -9.33 21.53
N GLU A 32 -22.89 -8.93 20.70
CA GLU A 32 -22.61 -8.29 19.40
C GLU A 32 -21.87 -6.96 19.57
N ILE A 33 -22.28 -6.12 20.52
CA ILE A 33 -21.59 -4.87 20.85
C ILE A 33 -20.16 -5.15 21.34
N ARG A 34 -19.95 -6.18 22.18
CA ARG A 34 -18.61 -6.54 22.66
C ARG A 34 -17.71 -7.00 21.52
N THR A 35 -18.21 -7.87 20.63
CA THR A 35 -17.47 -8.32 19.44
C THR A 35 -17.14 -7.16 18.51
N ALA A 36 -18.12 -6.29 18.23
CA ALA A 36 -17.90 -5.09 17.41
C ALA A 36 -16.88 -4.15 18.04
N HIS A 37 -16.92 -3.95 19.36
CA HIS A 37 -15.96 -3.13 20.08
C HIS A 37 -14.55 -3.73 20.03
N SER A 38 -14.40 -5.05 20.23
CA SER A 38 -13.12 -5.75 20.06
C SER A 38 -12.58 -5.63 18.63
N SER A 39 -13.41 -5.81 17.60
CA SER A 39 -13.00 -5.62 16.21
C SER A 39 -12.61 -4.17 15.90
N LEU A 40 -13.29 -3.18 16.49
CA LEU A 40 -12.90 -1.77 16.37
C LEU A 40 -11.54 -1.51 17.03
N LEU A 41 -11.31 -2.07 18.21
CA LEU A 41 -10.06 -1.96 18.95
C LEU A 41 -8.89 -2.57 18.18
N THR A 42 -9.09 -3.76 17.58
CA THR A 42 -8.10 -4.38 16.68
C THR A 42 -7.80 -3.48 15.48
N ARG A 43 -8.81 -2.94 14.80
CA ARG A 43 -8.60 -2.05 13.64
C ARG A 43 -7.89 -0.75 14.01
N VAL A 44 -8.17 -0.18 15.18
CA VAL A 44 -7.49 1.01 15.69
C VAL A 44 -6.04 0.67 16.04
N ASN A 45 -5.78 -0.48 16.66
CA ASN A 45 -4.43 -0.94 16.96
C ASN A 45 -3.63 -1.23 15.69
N ASP A 46 -4.21 -1.87 14.69
CA ASP A 46 -3.58 -2.12 13.38
C ASP A 46 -3.27 -0.80 12.68
N TYR A 47 -4.21 0.16 12.69
CA TYR A 47 -3.97 1.49 12.16
C TYR A 47 -2.85 2.24 12.91
N MET A 48 -2.82 2.16 14.23
CA MET A 48 -1.75 2.74 15.04
C MET A 48 -0.40 2.03 14.84
N TYR A 49 -0.40 0.72 14.57
CA TYR A 49 0.80 -0.05 14.26
C TYR A 49 1.34 0.29 12.87
N ASP A 50 0.46 0.40 11.88
CA ASP A 50 0.80 0.85 10.52
C ASP A 50 1.29 2.31 10.53
N MET A 51 0.60 3.18 11.28
CA MET A 51 1.02 4.58 11.45
C MET A 51 2.30 4.70 12.25
N SER A 52 2.56 3.89 13.27
CA SER A 52 3.83 3.90 14.01
C SER A 52 4.97 3.25 13.23
N GLY A 53 4.69 2.28 12.37
CA GLY A 53 5.66 1.74 11.41
C GLY A 53 5.99 2.74 10.29
N LEU A 54 5.00 3.51 9.84
CA LEU A 54 5.16 4.59 8.89
C LEU A 54 5.89 5.77 9.53
N LEU A 55 5.42 6.25 10.68
CA LEU A 55 6.04 7.34 11.46
C LEU A 55 7.43 6.95 11.98
N GLY A 56 7.65 5.69 12.36
CA GLY A 56 8.96 5.18 12.76
C GLY A 56 9.97 5.12 11.61
N LYS A 57 9.50 4.88 10.37
CA LYS A 57 10.32 5.03 9.15
C LYS A 57 10.50 6.50 8.75
N LEU A 58 9.55 7.37 9.09
CA LEU A 58 9.61 8.83 8.89
C LEU A 58 10.38 9.56 10.03
N ALA A 59 10.71 8.86 11.11
CA ALA A 59 11.38 9.38 12.30
C ALA A 59 12.88 9.06 12.33
N TYR A 60 13.49 8.67 11.22
CA TYR A 60 14.95 8.80 11.12
C TYR A 60 15.29 10.30 11.08
N ARG A 61 15.73 10.85 12.21
CA ARG A 61 16.19 12.24 12.33
C ARG A 61 17.71 12.29 12.30
N ASP A 62 18.25 13.12 11.41
CA ASP A 62 19.58 13.70 11.58
C ASP A 62 19.41 14.99 12.42
N GLY A 63 19.95 15.03 13.65
CA GLY A 63 19.85 16.16 14.58
C GLY A 63 20.15 15.78 16.04
N VAL A 64 20.43 16.77 16.90
CA VAL A 64 20.67 16.54 18.34
C VAL A 64 19.33 16.74 19.07
N GLY A 65 18.72 15.65 19.55
CA GLY A 65 17.53 15.71 20.41
C GLY A 65 17.85 16.26 21.81
N THR A 66 16.82 16.61 22.58
CA THR A 66 17.00 16.98 23.99
C THR A 66 17.18 15.71 24.80
N ASP A 67 18.28 15.57 25.54
CA ASP A 67 18.45 14.46 26.47
C ASP A 67 17.46 14.61 27.64
N GLU A 68 16.54 13.66 27.77
CA GLU A 68 15.49 13.66 28.79
C GLU A 68 15.88 12.81 30.00
N LYS A 69 17.08 12.21 30.02
CA LYS A 69 17.54 11.43 31.18
C LYS A 69 17.63 12.31 32.43
N ASN A 70 16.84 11.98 33.44
CA ASN A 70 16.86 12.59 34.76
C ASN A 70 16.73 11.49 35.82
N ILE A 71 17.88 10.89 36.15
CA ILE A 71 17.94 9.69 36.99
C ILE A 71 17.56 10.01 38.44
N GLN A 72 16.59 9.28 38.97
CA GLN A 72 16.02 9.52 40.31
C GLN A 72 16.65 8.65 41.40
N GLY A 73 17.37 7.58 41.02
CA GLY A 73 18.13 6.76 41.95
C GLY A 73 18.26 5.30 41.51
N ASP A 74 18.82 4.48 42.41
CA ASP A 74 18.95 3.04 42.22
C ASP A 74 17.60 2.34 42.35
N GLY A 75 17.22 1.57 41.35
CA GLY A 75 15.93 0.90 41.29
C GLY A 75 15.45 0.66 39.87
N TYR A 76 14.29 0.03 39.75
CA TYR A 76 13.66 -0.30 38.48
C TYR A 76 12.15 -0.49 38.65
N PHE A 77 11.39 -0.40 37.57
CA PHE A 77 10.01 -0.84 37.55
C PHE A 77 9.94 -2.34 37.28
N ASN A 78 9.20 -3.09 38.10
CA ASN A 78 9.06 -4.54 37.92
C ASN A 78 8.01 -4.90 36.85
N LEU A 79 7.79 -6.19 36.61
CA LEU A 79 6.80 -6.69 35.63
C LEU A 79 5.33 -6.33 35.96
N ASN A 80 5.04 -5.86 37.17
CA ASN A 80 3.74 -5.33 37.56
C ASN A 80 3.70 -3.79 37.47
N GLY A 81 4.73 -3.15 36.92
CA GLY A 81 4.86 -1.70 36.77
C GLY A 81 5.10 -0.97 38.10
N ILE A 82 5.43 -1.69 39.17
CA ILE A 82 5.68 -1.13 40.50
C ILE A 82 7.17 -0.76 40.60
N LEU A 83 7.45 0.45 41.09
CA LEU A 83 8.80 0.90 41.38
C LEU A 83 9.41 0.11 42.55
N VAL A 84 10.56 -0.52 42.30
CA VAL A 84 11.39 -1.21 43.29
C VAL A 84 12.67 -0.40 43.49
N GLN A 85 12.77 0.27 44.65
CA GLN A 85 13.98 1.02 45.03
C GLN A 85 14.93 0.08 45.77
N ALA A 86 16.06 -0.26 45.14
CA ALA A 86 17.02 -1.21 45.68
C ALA A 86 18.45 -0.82 45.28
N SER A 87 19.27 -0.49 46.28
CA SER A 87 20.69 -0.19 46.09
C SER A 87 21.42 -1.41 45.51
N GLY A 88 22.24 -1.17 44.48
CA GLY A 88 23.01 -2.25 43.83
C GLY A 88 22.18 -3.18 42.95
N SER A 89 20.96 -2.81 42.57
CA SER A 89 20.12 -3.58 41.64
C SER A 89 20.70 -3.76 40.23
N GLY A 90 21.72 -2.97 39.87
CA GLY A 90 22.25 -2.90 38.50
C GLY A 90 21.43 -1.99 37.57
N PHE A 91 20.33 -1.42 38.08
CA PHE A 91 19.44 -0.52 37.36
C PHE A 91 19.30 0.82 38.07
N VAL A 92 18.97 1.83 37.28
CA VAL A 92 18.50 3.13 37.75
C VAL A 92 17.18 3.45 37.08
N TYR A 93 16.35 4.26 37.72
CA TYR A 93 15.03 4.56 37.20
C TYR A 93 14.79 6.06 37.06
N GLN A 94 13.77 6.36 36.27
CA GLN A 94 13.21 7.69 36.11
C GLN A 94 11.70 7.56 35.92
N LYS A 95 10.92 8.39 36.63
CA LYS A 95 9.52 8.67 36.32
C LYS A 95 9.39 10.13 35.89
N SER A 96 8.83 10.38 34.71
CA SER A 96 8.68 11.72 34.15
C SER A 96 7.31 11.91 33.52
N GLU A 97 6.76 13.11 33.64
CA GLU A 97 5.64 13.53 32.81
C GLU A 97 6.06 13.58 31.33
N VAL A 98 5.10 13.31 30.44
CA VAL A 98 5.31 13.33 29.00
C VAL A 98 4.47 14.43 28.37
N ASP A 99 5.05 15.09 27.38
CA ASP A 99 4.40 16.16 26.64
C ASP A 99 3.76 15.58 25.37
N PRO A 100 2.44 15.73 25.16
CA PRO A 100 1.79 15.30 23.93
C PRO A 100 2.30 16.03 22.68
N SER A 101 3.01 17.17 22.83
CA SER A 101 3.67 17.87 21.72
C SER A 101 5.11 17.43 21.48
N LYS A 102 5.55 16.29 22.03
CA LYS A 102 6.89 15.74 21.79
C LYS A 102 6.88 14.31 21.23
N ILE A 103 7.92 13.97 20.49
CA ILE A 103 8.32 12.59 20.21
C ILE A 103 9.43 12.20 21.17
N TYR A 104 9.36 10.99 21.71
CA TYR A 104 10.41 10.41 22.54
C TYR A 104 11.10 9.26 21.82
N HIS A 105 12.43 9.32 21.69
CA HIS A 105 13.28 8.22 21.26
C HIS A 105 13.79 7.48 22.50
N ILE A 106 13.36 6.24 22.66
CA ILE A 106 13.79 5.39 23.78
C ILE A 106 14.58 4.23 23.20
N LYS A 107 15.86 4.17 23.58
CA LYS A 107 16.78 3.09 23.26
C LYS A 107 17.30 2.45 24.53
N GLN A 108 17.27 1.12 24.61
CA GLN A 108 17.83 0.33 25.70
C GLN A 108 18.54 -0.91 25.15
N SER A 109 19.71 -1.23 25.72
CA SER A 109 20.54 -2.35 25.27
C SER A 109 19.93 -3.71 25.59
N ASN A 110 20.34 -4.69 24.80
CA ASN A 110 19.94 -6.09 24.92
C ASN A 110 20.26 -6.71 26.28
N GLY A 111 19.26 -7.39 26.85
CA GLY A 111 19.37 -8.26 28.01
C GLY A 111 18.02 -8.87 28.37
N ILE A 112 18.01 -10.10 28.87
CA ILE A 112 16.79 -10.75 29.37
C ILE A 112 16.74 -10.53 30.88
N TYR A 113 15.93 -9.57 31.31
CA TYR A 113 15.73 -9.25 32.72
C TYR A 113 14.29 -9.58 33.10
N SER A 114 14.06 -10.83 33.50
CA SER A 114 12.73 -11.41 33.77
C SER A 114 11.98 -10.79 34.95
N SER A 115 12.56 -9.80 35.63
CA SER A 115 11.93 -9.06 36.73
C SER A 115 11.78 -7.57 36.45
N VAL A 116 12.24 -7.07 35.29
CA VAL A 116 12.38 -5.65 35.00
C VAL A 116 11.56 -5.25 33.77
N SER A 117 10.85 -4.14 33.89
CA SER A 117 10.15 -3.48 32.80
C SER A 117 11.00 -2.36 32.21
N ILE A 118 11.07 -2.30 30.89
CA ILE A 118 11.74 -1.23 30.14
C ILE A 118 10.98 0.08 30.34
N LEU A 119 9.66 0.04 30.10
CA LEU A 119 8.78 1.19 30.07
C LEU A 119 7.44 0.85 30.74
N VAL A 120 6.95 1.77 31.55
CA VAL A 120 5.62 1.73 32.19
C VAL A 120 4.89 3.01 31.87
N LEU A 121 3.63 2.92 31.46
CA LEU A 121 2.79 4.08 31.12
C LEU A 121 1.77 4.31 32.23
N PHE A 122 1.62 5.57 32.65
CA PHE A 122 0.69 5.97 33.70
C PHE A 122 -0.32 7.01 33.19
N ASP A 123 -1.55 6.91 33.66
CA ASP A 123 -2.63 7.85 33.36
C ASP A 123 -2.62 9.10 34.25
N GLU A 124 -3.69 9.90 34.18
CA GLU A 124 -3.81 11.13 34.97
C GLU A 124 -3.76 10.93 36.49
N ASN A 125 -4.19 9.75 36.94
CA ASN A 125 -4.33 9.32 38.34
C ASN A 125 -3.15 8.45 38.82
N ASP A 126 -2.08 8.35 38.03
CA ASP A 126 -0.93 7.45 38.27
C ASP A 126 -1.29 5.96 38.24
N GLU A 127 -2.42 5.59 37.62
CA GLU A 127 -2.76 4.19 37.37
C GLU A 127 -2.00 3.65 36.16
N ILE A 128 -1.60 2.38 36.22
CA ILE A 128 -0.82 1.75 35.16
C ILE A 128 -1.71 1.44 33.97
N ILE A 129 -1.35 1.99 32.81
CA ILE A 129 -2.01 1.73 31.53
C ILE A 129 -1.39 0.51 30.84
N GLN A 130 -0.06 0.49 30.74
CA GLN A 130 0.68 -0.48 29.96
C GLN A 130 2.08 -0.70 30.54
N ILE A 131 2.55 -1.94 30.45
CA ILE A 131 3.89 -2.35 30.85
C ILE A 131 4.59 -2.98 29.65
N ILE A 132 5.83 -2.57 29.40
CA ILE A 132 6.69 -3.14 28.37
C ILE A 132 7.85 -3.86 29.07
N PRO A 133 7.85 -5.21 29.08
CA PRO A 133 8.90 -5.98 29.73
C PRO A 133 10.19 -5.99 28.91
N TYR A 134 11.31 -6.32 29.56
CA TYR A 134 12.59 -6.55 28.89
C TYR A 134 12.63 -7.81 28.01
N ASP A 135 11.64 -8.71 28.11
CA ASP A 135 11.63 -10.03 27.46
C ASP A 135 10.81 -10.13 26.16
N TYR A 136 10.31 -9.00 25.63
CA TYR A 136 9.45 -8.98 24.44
C TYR A 136 10.27 -9.10 23.13
N PRO A 137 9.82 -9.87 22.11
CA PRO A 137 10.63 -10.91 21.46
C PRO A 137 11.56 -10.47 20.31
N THR A 138 12.11 -9.25 20.32
CA THR A 138 13.16 -8.85 19.36
C THR A 138 14.18 -7.89 20.01
N VAL A 139 15.28 -8.50 20.44
CA VAL A 139 16.69 -8.05 20.66
C VAL A 139 17.18 -6.65 20.19
N ASP A 140 16.41 -5.57 20.38
CA ASP A 140 16.90 -4.20 20.62
C ASP A 140 15.66 -3.31 20.82
N PHE A 141 15.45 -2.75 22.02
CA PHE A 141 14.38 -1.80 22.23
C PHE A 141 14.85 -0.42 21.77
N ASP A 142 14.69 -0.14 20.49
CA ASP A 142 15.05 1.13 19.83
C ASP A 142 13.82 1.65 19.08
N LYS A 143 13.06 2.54 19.73
CA LYS A 143 11.72 2.93 19.29
C LYS A 143 11.45 4.42 19.51
N TYR A 144 10.63 4.98 18.63
CA TYR A 144 10.07 6.32 18.76
C TYR A 144 8.62 6.24 19.23
N PHE A 145 8.25 7.10 20.19
CA PHE A 145 6.93 7.15 20.81
C PHE A 145 6.31 8.54 20.71
N ILE A 146 5.01 8.56 20.47
CA ILE A 146 4.13 9.71 20.75
C ILE A 146 3.14 9.22 21.80
N PHE A 147 3.12 9.88 22.95
CA PHE A 147 2.28 9.47 24.06
C PHE A 147 0.96 10.26 24.04
N LYS A 148 -0.15 9.57 23.81
CA LYS A 148 -1.50 10.14 23.83
C LYS A 148 -2.33 9.45 24.91
N GLY A 149 -2.93 10.23 25.80
CA GLY A 149 -3.68 9.69 26.95
C GLY A 149 -2.79 9.09 28.04
N VAL A 150 -1.51 9.43 28.05
CA VAL A 150 -0.52 9.03 29.07
C VAL A 150 -0.02 10.32 29.71
N LYS A 151 -0.10 10.44 31.03
CA LYS A 151 0.40 11.61 31.77
C LYS A 151 1.90 11.50 32.02
N SER A 152 2.34 10.31 32.43
CA SER A 152 3.73 10.08 32.80
C SER A 152 4.20 8.68 32.43
N ILE A 153 5.52 8.54 32.33
CA ILE A 153 6.17 7.26 32.04
C ILE A 153 7.21 6.94 33.09
N GLY A 154 7.37 5.65 33.38
CA GLY A 154 8.45 5.08 34.16
C GLY A 154 9.41 4.33 33.27
N VAL A 155 10.71 4.63 33.34
CA VAL A 155 11.76 4.00 32.55
C VAL A 155 12.81 3.38 33.49
N SER A 156 13.20 2.13 33.22
CA SER A 156 14.29 1.46 33.95
C SER A 156 15.51 1.33 33.06
N PHE A 157 16.64 1.95 33.43
CA PHE A 157 17.88 1.91 32.66
C PHE A 157 18.93 0.99 33.27
N ILE A 158 19.72 0.35 32.42
CA ILE A 158 20.90 -0.43 32.85
C ILE A 158 21.99 0.55 33.31
N LYS A 159 22.29 0.51 34.62
CA LYS A 159 23.18 1.48 35.28
C LYS A 159 24.57 1.56 34.64
N SER A 160 25.12 0.44 34.20
CA SER A 160 26.46 0.37 33.59
C SER A 160 26.53 0.91 32.16
N GLN A 161 25.39 1.18 31.51
CA GLN A 161 25.33 1.60 30.10
C GLN A 161 24.70 2.99 29.91
N ILE A 162 24.30 3.65 31.01
CA ILE A 162 23.46 4.87 30.97
C ILE A 162 24.08 6.02 30.18
N ASP A 163 25.40 6.16 30.23
CA ASP A 163 26.14 7.24 29.55
C ASP A 163 26.58 6.85 28.12
N ASN A 164 26.27 5.63 27.67
CA ASN A 164 26.68 5.15 26.35
C ASN A 164 25.50 5.22 25.36
N PRO A 165 25.49 6.20 24.43
CA PRO A 165 24.38 6.42 23.49
C PRO A 165 24.23 5.30 22.45
N LYS A 166 25.20 4.38 22.37
CA LYS A 166 25.06 3.14 21.58
C LYS A 166 24.06 2.18 22.22
N PHE A 167 23.88 2.25 23.53
CA PHE A 167 23.13 1.29 24.33
C PHE A 167 21.90 1.91 24.98
N VAL A 168 22.01 3.12 25.53
CA VAL A 168 20.89 3.81 26.18
C VAL A 168 20.68 5.18 25.57
N ARG A 169 19.45 5.47 25.13
CA ARG A 169 18.99 6.80 24.76
C ARG A 169 17.62 7.05 25.36
N PHE A 170 17.44 8.28 25.81
CA PHE A 170 16.12 8.81 26.11
C PHE A 170 16.13 10.27 25.70
N GLU A 171 15.71 10.52 24.46
CA GLU A 171 15.78 11.83 23.83
C GLU A 171 14.36 12.29 23.47
N SER A 172 14.09 13.59 23.52
CA SER A 172 12.87 14.15 22.98
C SER A 172 13.11 15.14 21.85
N PHE A 173 12.07 15.29 21.05
CA PHE A 173 12.01 16.19 19.92
C PHE A 173 10.66 16.88 19.89
N ASP A 174 10.62 18.17 19.56
CA ASP A 174 9.34 18.88 19.41
C ASP A 174 8.56 18.31 18.21
N ILE A 175 7.23 18.20 18.35
CA ILE A 175 6.35 17.76 17.27
C ILE A 175 6.32 18.78 16.12
N GLN A 176 6.51 20.07 16.41
CA GLN A 176 6.67 21.12 15.41
C GLN A 176 7.95 20.94 14.60
N ASP A 177 8.98 20.29 15.14
CA ASP A 177 10.14 19.89 14.36
C ASP A 177 9.84 18.73 13.40
N LEU A 178 8.82 17.88 13.61
CA LEU A 178 8.34 17.00 12.53
C LEU A 178 7.76 17.83 11.41
N THR A 179 6.92 18.80 11.76
CA THR A 179 6.28 19.68 10.78
C THR A 179 7.34 20.46 10.01
N THR A 180 8.44 20.84 10.65
CA THR A 180 9.54 21.56 10.03
C THR A 180 10.44 20.62 9.22
N VAL A 181 10.83 19.43 9.67
CA VAL A 181 11.66 18.48 8.88
C VAL A 181 10.86 17.86 7.71
N LEU A 182 9.59 17.50 7.95
CA LEU A 182 8.65 17.08 6.90
C LEU A 182 8.37 18.23 5.93
N ASN A 183 8.28 19.50 6.33
CA ASN A 183 7.94 20.57 5.37
C ASN A 183 9.14 21.35 4.79
N THR A 184 10.31 21.37 5.42
CA THR A 184 11.42 22.26 5.01
C THR A 184 12.52 21.59 4.19
N LYS A 185 12.63 20.24 4.18
CA LYS A 185 13.63 19.55 3.34
C LYS A 185 13.14 18.34 2.55
N GLN A 186 12.06 17.64 2.95
CA GLN A 186 11.60 16.43 2.24
C GLN A 186 10.11 16.37 1.87
N GLY A 187 9.18 17.15 2.40
CA GLY A 187 7.76 17.06 2.01
C GLY A 187 7.19 15.61 2.02
N ASN A 188 6.32 15.33 1.06
CA ASN A 188 5.90 13.97 0.71
C ASN A 188 6.97 13.19 -0.10
N ARG A 189 8.17 13.77 -0.36
CA ARG A 189 9.24 13.14 -1.14
C ARG A 189 9.65 11.81 -0.55
N ALA A 190 9.81 11.71 0.78
CA ALA A 190 10.16 10.45 1.43
C ALA A 190 9.10 9.37 1.17
N LEU A 191 7.82 9.75 1.17
CA LEU A 191 6.70 8.86 0.85
C LEU A 191 6.74 8.41 -0.61
N TYR A 192 6.97 9.34 -1.54
CA TYR A 192 7.05 9.04 -2.97
C TYR A 192 8.27 8.19 -3.32
N VAL A 193 9.41 8.45 -2.68
CA VAL A 193 10.65 7.68 -2.83
C VAL A 193 10.48 6.26 -2.27
N ALA A 194 9.86 6.12 -1.09
CA ALA A 194 9.51 4.81 -0.55
C ALA A 194 8.53 4.04 -1.45
N ALA A 195 7.71 4.74 -2.22
CA ALA A 195 6.82 4.16 -3.22
C ALA A 195 7.47 3.88 -4.59
N GLY A 196 8.77 4.17 -4.74
CA GLY A 196 9.56 3.83 -5.92
C GLY A 196 9.85 4.97 -6.89
N ALA A 197 9.45 6.21 -6.59
CA ALA A 197 9.91 7.37 -7.35
C ALA A 197 11.36 7.74 -7.00
N VAL A 198 12.06 8.41 -7.90
CA VAL A 198 13.38 9.00 -7.62
C VAL A 198 13.25 10.51 -7.70
N TYR A 199 13.71 11.26 -6.69
CA TYR A 199 13.72 12.72 -6.76
C TYR A 199 15.09 13.20 -7.27
N ASN A 200 15.09 13.96 -8.35
CA ASN A 200 16.29 14.53 -8.92
C ASN A 200 16.52 15.94 -8.37
N GLU A 201 17.51 16.10 -7.49
CA GLU A 201 17.81 17.38 -6.85
C GLU A 201 18.33 18.44 -7.82
N GLN A 202 18.89 18.05 -8.96
CA GLN A 202 19.41 18.99 -9.96
C GLN A 202 18.28 19.64 -10.76
N THR A 203 17.24 18.86 -11.10
CA THR A 203 16.12 19.34 -11.92
C THR A 203 14.92 19.79 -11.10
N GLY A 204 14.79 19.31 -9.86
CA GLY A 204 13.62 19.54 -9.00
C GLY A 204 12.40 18.69 -9.37
N PHE A 205 12.56 17.68 -10.23
CA PHE A 205 11.49 16.77 -10.66
C PHE A 205 11.64 15.36 -10.09
N TYR A 206 10.53 14.63 -10.07
CA TYR A 206 10.50 13.20 -9.82
C TYR A 206 10.67 12.43 -11.13
N GLU A 207 11.33 11.29 -11.00
CA GLU A 207 11.50 10.30 -12.05
C GLU A 207 10.75 9.03 -11.67
N LEU A 208 9.91 8.52 -12.57
CA LEU A 208 9.13 7.30 -12.36
C LEU A 208 8.73 6.70 -13.71
N ASN A 209 8.96 5.40 -13.89
CA ASN A 209 8.60 4.67 -15.12
C ASN A 209 9.16 5.31 -16.42
N GLY A 210 10.32 5.96 -16.33
CA GLY A 210 10.98 6.63 -17.46
C GLY A 210 10.47 8.04 -17.76
N LEU A 211 9.49 8.55 -17.02
CA LEU A 211 9.24 10.00 -16.93
C LEU A 211 10.31 10.62 -16.03
N THR A 212 10.81 11.80 -16.38
CA THR A 212 11.86 12.53 -15.61
C THR A 212 11.48 13.97 -15.26
N ASP A 213 10.26 14.36 -15.60
CA ASP A 213 9.72 15.72 -15.51
C ASP A 213 8.47 15.80 -14.61
N ILE A 214 8.31 14.85 -13.68
CA ILE A 214 7.13 14.80 -12.82
C ILE A 214 7.28 15.87 -11.73
N THR A 215 6.40 16.87 -11.73
CA THR A 215 6.32 17.89 -10.67
C THR A 215 5.85 17.30 -9.34
N GLU A 216 6.09 17.99 -8.22
CA GLU A 216 5.55 17.63 -6.89
C GLU A 216 4.04 17.40 -6.91
N GLU A 217 3.25 18.29 -7.52
CA GLU A 217 1.78 18.15 -7.60
C GLU A 217 1.33 16.98 -8.49
N GLN A 218 2.07 16.71 -9.57
CA GLN A 218 1.83 15.52 -10.38
C GLN A 218 2.17 14.24 -9.60
N MET A 219 3.27 14.23 -8.85
CA MET A 219 3.66 13.09 -8.02
C MET A 219 2.64 12.82 -6.90
N LYS A 220 2.13 13.89 -6.27
CA LYS A 220 1.01 13.81 -5.33
C LYS A 220 -0.23 13.18 -5.94
N THR A 221 -0.59 13.61 -7.16
CA THR A 221 -1.74 13.05 -7.90
C THR A 221 -1.53 11.57 -8.21
N ILE A 222 -0.33 11.20 -8.68
CA ILE A 222 0.05 9.80 -8.96
C ILE A 222 -0.07 8.97 -7.69
N TYR A 223 0.49 9.44 -6.58
CA TYR A 223 0.46 8.72 -5.32
C TYR A 223 -0.97 8.48 -4.84
N LEU A 224 -1.75 9.56 -4.69
CA LEU A 224 -3.13 9.49 -4.18
C LEU A 224 -4.03 8.59 -5.03
N GLN A 225 -3.88 8.63 -6.37
CA GLN A 225 -4.75 7.88 -7.27
C GLN A 225 -4.29 6.44 -7.51
N THR A 226 -3.02 6.10 -7.25
CA THR A 226 -2.48 4.78 -7.66
C THR A 226 -1.87 3.93 -6.54
N HIS A 227 -1.70 4.45 -5.31
CA HIS A 227 -1.08 3.72 -4.18
C HIS A 227 -1.81 2.43 -3.73
N VAL A 228 -3.05 2.21 -4.16
CA VAL A 228 -3.82 0.99 -3.86
C VAL A 228 -4.03 0.09 -5.08
N MET A 229 -3.48 0.45 -6.24
CA MET A 229 -3.76 -0.23 -7.51
C MET A 229 -3.41 -1.73 -7.45
N ASP A 230 -2.35 -2.08 -6.71
CA ASP A 230 -1.89 -3.45 -6.49
C ASP A 230 -2.75 -4.28 -5.52
N LYS A 231 -3.67 -3.64 -4.78
CA LYS A 231 -4.59 -4.28 -3.84
C LYS A 231 -5.97 -4.55 -4.45
N LEU A 232 -6.25 -3.98 -5.61
CA LEU A 232 -7.56 -4.07 -6.25
C LEU A 232 -7.80 -5.48 -6.82
N GLN A 233 -9.04 -5.93 -6.69
CA GLN A 233 -9.47 -7.24 -7.17
C GLN A 233 -9.98 -7.21 -8.63
N SER A 234 -10.29 -6.01 -9.13
CA SER A 234 -10.81 -5.69 -10.46
C SER A 234 -10.50 -4.23 -10.75
N PHE A 235 -10.15 -3.87 -11.98
CA PHE A 235 -9.91 -2.47 -12.38
C PHE A 235 -11.07 -1.89 -13.20
N ARG A 236 -12.16 -2.65 -13.38
CA ARG A 236 -13.30 -2.22 -14.20
C ARG A 236 -13.79 -0.84 -13.79
N GLY A 237 -13.63 0.15 -14.68
CA GLY A 237 -14.03 1.54 -14.51
C GLY A 237 -13.32 2.32 -13.40
N VAL A 238 -12.33 1.73 -12.72
CA VAL A 238 -11.79 2.30 -11.47
C VAL A 238 -10.99 3.59 -11.72
N PHE A 239 -10.24 3.64 -12.81
CA PHE A 239 -9.37 4.76 -13.15
C PHE A 239 -9.88 5.57 -14.35
N ALA A 240 -11.15 5.39 -14.73
CA ALA A 240 -11.74 6.17 -15.82
C ALA A 240 -11.78 7.67 -15.46
N GLY A 241 -11.36 8.53 -16.39
CA GLY A 241 -11.33 9.98 -16.23
C GLY A 241 -10.30 10.52 -15.21
N THR A 242 -9.43 9.66 -14.69
CA THR A 242 -8.34 10.07 -13.78
C THR A 242 -7.30 10.93 -14.49
N LYS A 243 -6.35 11.51 -13.74
CA LYS A 243 -5.40 12.51 -14.26
C LYS A 243 -3.93 12.20 -13.97
N PHE A 244 -3.62 11.02 -13.43
CA PHE A 244 -2.23 10.64 -13.22
C PHE A 244 -1.52 10.37 -14.56
N ARG A 245 -0.26 10.83 -14.66
CA ARG A 245 0.60 10.61 -15.85
C ARG A 245 1.22 9.22 -15.89
N THR A 246 1.40 8.62 -14.72
CA THR A 246 1.88 7.24 -14.55
C THR A 246 1.42 6.69 -13.20
N ASN A 247 1.77 5.45 -12.86
CA ASN A 247 1.40 4.80 -11.60
C ASN A 247 2.63 4.34 -10.81
N LEU A 248 2.45 4.08 -9.51
CA LEU A 248 3.49 3.54 -8.63
C LEU A 248 3.92 2.09 -8.95
N GLY A 249 3.37 1.50 -10.02
CA GLY A 249 3.61 0.11 -10.40
C GLY A 249 2.84 -0.88 -9.53
N PHE A 250 3.17 -2.15 -9.68
CA PHE A 250 2.53 -3.26 -8.97
C PHE A 250 3.51 -3.90 -8.01
N ASN A 251 3.11 -4.19 -6.76
CA ASN A 251 3.92 -4.95 -5.83
C ASN A 251 4.00 -6.43 -6.24
N ARG A 252 5.20 -7.01 -6.17
CA ARG A 252 5.51 -8.41 -6.51
C ARG A 252 4.57 -9.43 -5.85
N SER A 253 4.08 -9.16 -4.63
CA SER A 253 3.39 -10.15 -3.80
C SER A 253 1.88 -10.28 -4.04
N LEU A 254 1.23 -9.33 -4.71
CA LEU A 254 -0.24 -9.23 -4.70
C LEU A 254 -0.91 -9.54 -6.06
N MET A 255 -0.22 -9.28 -7.17
CA MET A 255 -0.80 -9.44 -8.52
C MET A 255 -0.08 -10.45 -9.40
N GLN A 256 1.10 -10.92 -8.98
CA GLN A 256 1.81 -11.98 -9.67
C GLN A 256 1.52 -13.30 -8.95
N THR A 257 1.44 -14.38 -9.73
CA THR A 257 1.58 -15.77 -9.29
C THR A 257 0.36 -16.53 -8.75
N ASN A 258 -0.81 -16.52 -9.40
CA ASN A 258 -1.80 -17.62 -9.21
C ASN A 258 -2.79 -17.85 -10.37
N GLY A 259 -2.47 -17.45 -11.61
CA GLY A 259 -3.36 -17.67 -12.77
C GLY A 259 -4.68 -16.89 -12.73
N ARG A 260 -4.78 -15.94 -11.80
CA ARG A 260 -5.90 -15.02 -11.63
C ARG A 260 -6.04 -14.10 -12.85
N GLN A 261 -7.28 -13.91 -13.29
CA GLN A 261 -7.61 -12.97 -14.35
C GLN A 261 -8.08 -11.63 -13.74
N PHE A 262 -7.71 -10.53 -14.38
CA PHE A 262 -8.08 -9.18 -13.98
C PHE A 262 -9.00 -8.54 -15.01
N GLN A 263 -10.07 -7.93 -14.52
CA GLN A 263 -11.00 -7.15 -15.33
C GLN A 263 -10.40 -5.77 -15.62
N PHE A 264 -10.10 -5.50 -16.89
CA PHE A 264 -9.55 -4.24 -17.38
C PHE A 264 -10.54 -3.42 -18.18
N TYR A 265 -11.75 -3.93 -18.39
CA TYR A 265 -12.78 -3.24 -19.15
C TYR A 265 -12.91 -1.80 -18.64
N ASP A 266 -12.86 -0.84 -19.55
CA ASP A 266 -12.92 0.62 -19.32
C ASP A 266 -12.04 1.20 -18.18
N SER A 267 -11.04 0.43 -17.73
CA SER A 267 -10.28 0.71 -16.50
C SER A 267 -9.62 2.08 -16.47
N PHE A 268 -9.03 2.54 -17.57
CA PHE A 268 -8.35 3.84 -17.68
C PHE A 268 -9.00 4.77 -18.70
N ARG A 269 -10.23 4.46 -19.15
CA ARG A 269 -10.94 5.21 -20.19
C ARG A 269 -10.91 6.71 -19.92
N GLU A 270 -10.58 7.51 -20.93
CA GLU A 270 -10.52 8.97 -20.89
C GLU A 270 -9.53 9.57 -19.88
N ASN A 271 -8.57 8.78 -19.35
CA ASN A 271 -7.41 9.38 -18.72
C ASN A 271 -6.50 10.01 -19.79
N ARG A 272 -6.81 11.26 -20.15
CA ARG A 272 -6.08 12.05 -21.15
C ARG A 272 -4.69 12.51 -20.68
N SER A 273 -4.32 12.24 -19.43
CA SER A 273 -3.00 12.58 -18.86
C SER A 273 -2.07 11.38 -18.81
N LEU A 274 -2.59 10.15 -18.90
CA LEU A 274 -1.80 8.92 -18.81
C LEU A 274 -0.80 8.86 -19.95
N GLU A 275 0.47 8.79 -19.60
CA GLU A 275 1.60 8.75 -20.52
C GLU A 275 2.28 7.38 -20.51
N VAL A 276 2.56 6.86 -19.31
CA VAL A 276 3.18 5.54 -19.14
C VAL A 276 2.41 4.77 -18.09
N LEU A 277 1.91 3.58 -18.43
CA LEU A 277 1.33 2.66 -17.46
C LEU A 277 2.28 1.50 -17.20
N ARG A 278 2.60 1.24 -15.94
CA ARG A 278 3.33 0.04 -15.55
C ARG A 278 2.39 -1.01 -15.00
N ILE A 279 2.33 -2.17 -15.66
CA ILE A 279 1.52 -3.35 -15.29
C ILE A 279 2.34 -4.52 -14.74
N SER A 280 3.62 -4.29 -14.44
CA SER A 280 4.56 -5.31 -13.95
C SER A 280 5.35 -4.86 -12.72
N TYR A 281 5.79 -5.84 -11.93
CA TYR A 281 6.88 -5.66 -10.96
C TYR A 281 8.19 -6.07 -11.64
N GLY A 282 9.11 -5.12 -11.86
CA GLY A 282 10.38 -5.37 -12.54
C GLY A 282 10.24 -5.79 -14.01
N ASP A 283 11.32 -6.35 -14.56
CA ASP A 283 11.31 -7.03 -15.86
C ASP A 283 10.67 -8.40 -15.69
N ILE A 284 9.55 -8.63 -16.38
CA ILE A 284 8.75 -9.83 -16.21
C ILE A 284 8.72 -10.70 -17.46
N ASP A 285 8.80 -12.00 -17.22
CA ASP A 285 8.43 -13.03 -18.18
C ASP A 285 6.90 -13.25 -18.16
N VAL A 286 6.38 -13.88 -19.22
CA VAL A 286 4.96 -14.21 -19.43
C VAL A 286 4.36 -14.96 -18.23
N SER A 287 5.13 -15.84 -17.59
CA SER A 287 4.70 -16.61 -16.42
C SER A 287 4.26 -15.74 -15.22
N ARG A 288 4.76 -14.50 -15.14
CA ARG A 288 4.47 -13.53 -14.07
C ARG A 288 3.70 -12.30 -14.57
N SER A 289 3.22 -12.37 -15.81
CA SER A 289 2.48 -11.31 -16.46
C SER A 289 1.00 -11.34 -16.11
N MET A 290 0.39 -10.17 -16.14
CA MET A 290 -1.00 -9.96 -15.76
C MET A 290 -1.94 -10.55 -16.81
N ILE A 291 -2.77 -11.51 -16.41
CA ILE A 291 -3.80 -12.10 -17.25
C ILE A 291 -5.01 -11.20 -17.23
N VAL A 292 -5.41 -10.71 -18.40
CA VAL A 292 -6.55 -9.83 -18.56
C VAL A 292 -7.75 -10.64 -19.03
N GLU A 293 -8.83 -10.59 -18.25
CA GLU A 293 -10.10 -11.21 -18.63
C GLU A 293 -10.77 -10.41 -19.74
N HIS A 294 -10.85 -9.09 -19.62
CA HIS A 294 -11.47 -8.22 -20.63
C HIS A 294 -10.68 -6.92 -20.74
N LEU A 295 -10.19 -6.59 -21.95
CA LEU A 295 -9.41 -5.38 -22.25
C LEU A 295 -10.24 -4.28 -22.95
N GLY A 296 -11.45 -4.60 -23.40
CA GLY A 296 -12.25 -3.62 -24.15
C GLY A 296 -12.42 -2.27 -23.46
N TYR A 297 -12.28 -1.20 -24.24
CA TYR A 297 -12.26 0.20 -23.80
C TYR A 297 -11.24 0.58 -22.72
N ALA A 298 -10.32 -0.31 -22.32
CA ALA A 298 -9.41 -0.08 -21.21
C ALA A 298 -8.63 1.23 -21.31
N PHE A 299 -8.20 1.60 -22.52
CA PHE A 299 -7.44 2.82 -22.79
C PHE A 299 -8.15 3.76 -23.77
N TYR A 300 -9.46 3.61 -23.96
CA TYR A 300 -10.22 4.44 -24.89
C TYR A 300 -10.02 5.93 -24.57
N SER A 301 -9.59 6.72 -25.57
CA SER A 301 -9.28 8.16 -25.42
C SER A 301 -8.17 8.50 -24.42
N CYS A 302 -7.23 7.58 -24.17
CA CYS A 302 -5.96 7.87 -23.49
C CYS A 302 -4.96 8.50 -24.48
N VAL A 303 -5.24 9.74 -24.91
CA VAL A 303 -4.56 10.38 -26.04
C VAL A 303 -3.04 10.55 -25.89
N LYS A 304 -2.53 10.60 -24.65
CA LYS A 304 -1.10 10.75 -24.33
C LYS A 304 -0.40 9.42 -24.02
N LEU A 305 -1.13 8.30 -24.01
CA LEU A 305 -0.56 7.01 -23.61
C LEU A 305 0.45 6.59 -24.67
N ARG A 306 1.73 6.62 -24.32
CA ARG A 306 2.83 6.23 -25.21
C ARG A 306 3.35 4.83 -24.96
N LYS A 307 3.29 4.36 -23.71
CA LYS A 307 3.96 3.11 -23.32
C LYS A 307 3.23 2.37 -22.22
N ILE A 308 3.12 1.05 -22.39
CA ILE A 308 2.71 0.11 -21.35
C ILE A 308 3.91 -0.76 -20.97
N ILE A 309 4.45 -0.55 -19.77
CA ILE A 309 5.56 -1.34 -19.22
C ILE A 309 5.01 -2.65 -18.65
N GLY A 310 5.43 -3.76 -19.25
CA GLY A 310 5.01 -5.12 -18.89
C GLY A 310 4.35 -5.83 -20.08
N ILE A 311 3.77 -7.00 -19.83
CA ILE A 311 3.09 -7.81 -20.85
C ILE A 311 1.62 -7.93 -20.44
N ILE A 312 0.71 -7.62 -21.37
CA ILE A 312 -0.72 -7.88 -21.23
C ILE A 312 -0.98 -9.27 -21.80
N ARG A 313 -1.41 -10.20 -20.94
CA ARG A 313 -1.78 -11.55 -21.37
C ARG A 313 -3.26 -11.63 -21.73
N LEU A 314 -3.51 -12.03 -22.97
CA LEU A 314 -4.83 -12.14 -23.59
C LEU A 314 -5.22 -13.59 -23.91
N ASP A 315 -4.38 -14.56 -23.52
CA ASP A 315 -4.61 -16.00 -23.75
C ASP A 315 -5.85 -16.56 -23.03
N LYS A 316 -6.48 -15.75 -22.17
CA LYS A 316 -7.77 -16.03 -21.53
C LYS A 316 -8.77 -14.90 -21.70
N SER A 317 -8.48 -13.91 -22.53
CA SER A 317 -9.33 -12.73 -22.66
C SER A 317 -10.59 -13.04 -23.46
N ILE A 318 -11.73 -12.54 -22.97
CA ILE A 318 -13.04 -12.64 -23.61
C ILE A 318 -13.37 -11.44 -24.50
N GLY A 319 -12.53 -10.39 -24.54
CA GLY A 319 -12.79 -9.23 -25.40
C GLY A 319 -11.76 -8.11 -25.33
N VAL A 320 -11.42 -7.55 -26.50
CA VAL A 320 -10.44 -6.45 -26.66
C VAL A 320 -11.00 -5.23 -27.42
N THR A 321 -12.31 -5.17 -27.62
CA THR A 321 -13.00 -4.14 -28.41
C THR A 321 -12.62 -2.73 -28.00
N SER A 322 -12.16 -1.91 -28.95
CA SER A 322 -11.82 -0.49 -28.72
C SER A 322 -10.80 -0.25 -27.61
N ALA A 323 -9.95 -1.24 -27.29
CA ALA A 323 -8.98 -1.14 -26.21
C ALA A 323 -8.05 0.08 -26.37
N PHE A 324 -7.68 0.43 -27.61
CA PHE A 324 -6.72 1.49 -27.95
C PHE A 324 -7.31 2.58 -28.87
N ASP A 325 -8.64 2.68 -28.97
CA ASP A 325 -9.24 3.73 -29.78
C ASP A 325 -8.89 5.11 -29.22
N HIS A 326 -8.51 6.03 -30.11
CA HIS A 326 -7.98 7.36 -29.79
C HIS A 326 -6.70 7.38 -28.91
N CYS A 327 -5.91 6.30 -28.88
CA CYS A 327 -4.55 6.29 -28.32
C CYS A 327 -3.53 6.82 -29.34
N LEU A 328 -3.54 8.13 -29.56
CA LEU A 328 -2.79 8.80 -30.65
C LEU A 328 -1.26 8.70 -30.50
N GLU A 329 -0.76 8.64 -29.27
CA GLU A 329 0.68 8.64 -28.98
C GLU A 329 1.25 7.25 -28.69
N LEU A 330 0.43 6.19 -28.76
CA LEU A 330 0.83 4.83 -28.39
C LEU A 330 1.95 4.30 -29.29
N GLN A 331 3.06 3.92 -28.67
CA GLN A 331 4.27 3.43 -29.31
C GLN A 331 4.61 2.00 -28.87
N ASP A 332 4.59 1.73 -27.57
CA ASP A 332 5.12 0.50 -26.99
C ASP A 332 4.07 -0.23 -26.15
N VAL A 333 3.65 -1.41 -26.61
CA VAL A 333 2.81 -2.35 -25.87
C VAL A 333 3.12 -3.79 -26.24
N LYS A 334 3.22 -4.66 -25.23
CA LYS A 334 3.43 -6.10 -25.42
C LYS A 334 2.15 -6.87 -25.15
N LEU A 335 1.54 -7.39 -26.20
CA LEU A 335 0.35 -8.24 -26.13
C LEU A 335 0.74 -9.70 -26.36
N TYR A 336 0.42 -10.57 -25.39
CA TYR A 336 0.71 -12.00 -25.46
C TYR A 336 -0.59 -12.80 -25.59
N GLY A 337 -0.62 -13.79 -26.48
CA GLY A 337 -1.72 -14.75 -26.57
C GLY A 337 -3.00 -14.17 -27.16
N LEU A 338 -2.90 -13.26 -28.14
CA LEU A 338 -4.07 -12.68 -28.80
C LEU A 338 -4.91 -13.78 -29.49
N LEU A 339 -6.24 -13.76 -29.25
CA LEU A 339 -7.18 -14.76 -29.78
C LEU A 339 -8.16 -14.19 -30.83
N THR A 340 -8.35 -12.87 -30.86
CA THR A 340 -9.41 -12.20 -31.63
C THR A 340 -8.87 -10.96 -32.34
N ASN A 341 -9.69 -10.38 -33.23
CA ASN A 341 -9.35 -9.15 -33.93
C ASN A 341 -9.02 -8.02 -32.95
N ILE A 342 -8.07 -7.18 -33.32
CA ILE A 342 -7.67 -6.01 -32.53
C ILE A 342 -7.42 -4.80 -33.44
N SER A 343 -7.66 -3.61 -32.91
CA SER A 343 -7.48 -2.35 -33.62
C SER A 343 -6.44 -1.45 -32.95
N PHE A 344 -5.51 -0.97 -33.76
CA PHE A 344 -4.58 0.13 -33.55
C PHE A 344 -4.81 1.23 -34.59
N ALA A 345 -6.03 1.31 -35.16
CA ALA A 345 -6.38 2.26 -36.22
C ALA A 345 -6.11 3.72 -35.85
N TYR A 346 -6.10 4.05 -34.56
CA TYR A 346 -5.84 5.38 -34.03
C TYR A 346 -4.41 5.58 -33.48
N SER A 347 -3.51 4.61 -33.65
CA SER A 347 -2.16 4.63 -33.09
C SER A 347 -1.11 4.68 -34.21
N PRO A 348 -0.90 5.85 -34.85
CA PRO A 348 0.06 6.02 -35.96
C PRO A 348 1.52 5.77 -35.56
N LEU A 349 1.82 5.84 -34.26
CA LEU A 349 3.17 5.72 -33.71
C LEU A 349 3.49 4.33 -33.16
N ILE A 350 2.58 3.34 -33.29
CA ILE A 350 2.83 1.99 -32.78
C ILE A 350 4.12 1.43 -33.37
N SER A 351 4.96 0.84 -32.53
CA SER A 351 6.30 0.43 -32.94
C SER A 351 6.31 -0.91 -33.68
N LEU A 352 7.35 -1.11 -34.49
CA LEU A 352 7.62 -2.38 -35.16
C LEU A 352 7.70 -3.53 -34.14
N GLU A 353 8.42 -3.31 -33.04
CA GLU A 353 8.65 -4.30 -31.99
C GLU A 353 7.35 -4.73 -31.31
N SER A 354 6.40 -3.81 -31.13
CA SER A 354 5.08 -4.11 -30.56
C SER A 354 4.29 -5.05 -31.46
N LEU A 355 4.30 -4.79 -32.78
CA LEU A 355 3.63 -5.65 -33.76
C LEU A 355 4.33 -7.00 -33.93
N GLN A 356 5.66 -7.02 -33.98
CA GLN A 356 6.45 -8.26 -34.01
C GLN A 356 6.13 -9.12 -32.78
N TYR A 357 6.16 -8.54 -31.58
CA TYR A 357 5.85 -9.26 -30.36
C TYR A 357 4.43 -9.84 -30.38
N LEU A 358 3.45 -9.06 -30.81
CA LEU A 358 2.06 -9.50 -30.96
C LEU A 358 1.94 -10.70 -31.90
N ILE A 359 2.53 -10.62 -33.10
CA ILE A 359 2.47 -11.70 -34.10
C ILE A 359 3.14 -12.97 -33.56
N THR A 360 4.38 -12.86 -33.07
CA THR A 360 5.14 -14.00 -32.56
C THR A 360 4.37 -14.75 -31.47
N ASN A 361 3.69 -14.01 -30.60
CA ASN A 361 3.02 -14.53 -29.41
C ASN A 361 1.50 -14.68 -29.56
N ALA A 362 0.93 -14.50 -30.75
CA ALA A 362 -0.49 -14.72 -30.98
C ALA A 362 -0.86 -16.20 -30.77
N ALA A 363 -2.06 -16.44 -30.25
CA ALA A 363 -2.57 -17.77 -29.91
C ALA A 363 -3.89 -18.09 -30.63
N ASN A 364 -4.27 -17.28 -31.62
CA ASN A 364 -5.47 -17.49 -32.43
C ASN A 364 -5.39 -18.81 -33.18
N THR A 365 -6.49 -19.56 -33.18
CA THR A 365 -6.65 -20.80 -33.94
C THR A 365 -7.48 -20.60 -35.21
N SER A 366 -8.17 -19.46 -35.32
CA SER A 366 -8.89 -19.01 -36.50
C SER A 366 -8.23 -17.74 -37.07
N PRO A 367 -8.45 -17.42 -38.36
CA PRO A 367 -7.97 -16.18 -38.93
C PRO A 367 -8.43 -14.96 -38.15
N ILE A 368 -7.52 -14.02 -37.89
CA ILE A 368 -7.82 -12.74 -37.25
C ILE A 368 -7.27 -11.57 -38.08
N THR A 369 -7.82 -10.39 -37.83
CA THR A 369 -7.39 -9.14 -38.43
C THR A 369 -6.82 -8.20 -37.37
N VAL A 370 -5.61 -7.70 -37.63
CA VAL A 370 -4.99 -6.59 -36.90
C VAL A 370 -5.19 -5.34 -37.76
N THR A 371 -6.06 -4.44 -37.30
CA THR A 371 -6.27 -3.15 -37.99
C THR A 371 -5.24 -2.16 -37.48
N VAL A 372 -4.50 -1.50 -38.36
CA VAL A 372 -3.48 -0.49 -38.02
C VAL A 372 -3.83 0.86 -38.64
N HIS A 373 -3.22 1.93 -38.15
CA HIS A 373 -3.34 3.26 -38.76
C HIS A 373 -2.78 3.26 -40.20
N ALA A 374 -3.31 4.13 -41.08
CA ALA A 374 -2.92 4.23 -42.49
C ALA A 374 -1.39 4.40 -42.69
N ASP A 375 -0.74 5.27 -41.90
CA ASP A 375 0.71 5.46 -41.96
C ASP A 375 1.51 4.19 -41.63
N VAL A 376 1.01 3.37 -40.71
CA VAL A 376 1.64 2.09 -40.33
C VAL A 376 1.40 1.06 -41.42
N TYR A 377 0.18 1.03 -41.97
CA TYR A 377 -0.16 0.17 -43.10
C TYR A 377 0.72 0.47 -44.32
N ALA A 378 0.95 1.76 -44.63
CA ALA A 378 1.84 2.17 -45.71
C ALA A 378 3.27 1.65 -45.51
N LYS A 379 3.83 1.71 -44.28
CA LYS A 379 5.14 1.14 -43.96
C LYS A 379 5.17 -0.38 -44.16
N ILE A 380 4.10 -1.08 -43.79
CA ILE A 380 4.00 -2.54 -43.96
C ILE A 380 3.95 -2.92 -45.45
N GLN A 381 3.29 -2.12 -46.29
CA GLN A 381 3.19 -2.40 -47.73
C GLN A 381 4.43 -1.95 -48.52
N ASP A 382 5.28 -1.10 -47.97
CA ASP A 382 6.48 -0.59 -48.62
C ASP A 382 7.63 -1.61 -48.57
N GLU A 383 7.92 -2.24 -49.72
CA GLU A 383 9.01 -3.21 -49.87
C GLU A 383 10.40 -2.64 -49.52
N THR A 384 10.57 -1.32 -49.54
CA THR A 384 11.84 -0.67 -49.14
C THR A 384 12.03 -0.61 -47.63
N GLN A 385 10.94 -0.75 -46.86
CA GLN A 385 10.95 -0.84 -45.40
C GLN A 385 11.04 -2.31 -44.97
N THR A 386 12.18 -2.95 -45.25
CA THR A 386 12.38 -4.40 -45.14
C THR A 386 11.84 -5.02 -43.85
N GLU A 387 12.08 -4.39 -42.69
CA GLU A 387 11.64 -4.93 -41.39
C GLU A 387 10.12 -4.81 -41.18
N TRP A 388 9.50 -3.73 -41.67
CA TRP A 388 8.04 -3.55 -41.63
C TRP A 388 7.34 -4.47 -42.63
N HIS A 389 7.89 -4.58 -43.83
CA HIS A 389 7.36 -5.44 -44.88
C HIS A 389 7.40 -6.93 -44.50
N ALA A 390 8.46 -7.35 -43.78
CA ALA A 390 8.58 -8.71 -43.26
C ALA A 390 7.42 -9.13 -42.34
N LEU A 391 6.71 -8.18 -41.72
CA LEU A 391 5.54 -8.48 -40.88
C LEU A 391 4.43 -9.20 -41.66
N ILE A 392 4.31 -9.01 -42.98
CA ILE A 392 3.28 -9.66 -43.80
C ILE A 392 3.47 -11.19 -43.76
N ALA A 393 4.69 -11.66 -44.01
CA ALA A 393 5.01 -13.08 -43.99
C ALA A 393 4.84 -13.69 -42.60
N SER A 394 5.38 -13.02 -41.56
CA SER A 394 5.25 -13.48 -40.17
C SER A 394 3.80 -13.52 -39.70
N ALA A 395 2.98 -12.54 -40.10
CA ALA A 395 1.55 -12.51 -39.78
C ALA A 395 0.79 -13.65 -40.48
N GLN A 396 1.11 -13.91 -41.76
CA GLN A 396 0.48 -14.98 -42.52
C GLN A 396 0.74 -16.37 -41.91
N GLU A 397 1.95 -16.64 -41.42
CA GLU A 397 2.28 -17.88 -40.70
C GLU A 397 1.43 -18.11 -39.43
N LYS A 398 0.84 -17.03 -38.90
CA LYS A 398 0.00 -17.03 -37.69
C LYS A 398 -1.49 -16.88 -37.99
N ASN A 399 -1.92 -16.97 -39.26
CA ASN A 399 -3.29 -16.68 -39.69
C ASN A 399 -3.74 -15.25 -39.31
N ILE A 400 -2.83 -14.28 -39.38
CA ILE A 400 -3.10 -12.87 -39.11
C ILE A 400 -3.06 -12.10 -40.43
N THR A 401 -4.03 -11.21 -40.60
CA THR A 401 -4.08 -10.26 -41.72
C THR A 401 -4.00 -8.83 -41.19
N PHE A 402 -3.27 -7.97 -41.90
CA PHE A 402 -3.28 -6.54 -41.63
C PHE A 402 -4.37 -5.84 -42.45
N ALA A 403 -5.09 -4.92 -41.82
CA ALA A 403 -6.04 -4.03 -42.47
C ALA A 403 -5.77 -2.58 -42.03
N THR A 404 -6.33 -1.63 -42.77
CA THR A 404 -6.42 -0.22 -42.37
C THR A 404 -7.90 0.16 -42.26
N ALA A 405 -8.22 1.08 -41.35
CA ALA A 405 -9.57 1.63 -41.18
C ALA A 405 -9.96 2.59 -42.31
#